data_AF-A0A9W4EWI9-F1
#
_entry.id   AF-A0A9W4EWI9-F1
#
_cell.length_a   1.000
_cell.length_b   1.000
_cell.length_c   1.000
_cell.angle_alpha   90.00
_cell.angle_beta   90.00
_cell.angle_gamma   90.00
#
_symmetry.space_group_name_H-M   'P 1'
#
loop_
_entity.id
_entity.type
_entity.pdbx_description
1 polymer ?
#
loop_
_entity_poly.entity_id
_entity_poly.type
_entity_poly.pdbx_seq_one_letter_code
_entity_poly.pdbx_strand_id
1 'polypeptide(L)'
;MELRKTADGESFIIELEEKKSSTANQLKRVIYFLIGSFGLLISVVLCFTIIGILPGLGLTFFSALFIYSALGKQLVKCPNCNKKQPVVHKAEGFVCRRCNKRTLVEWKK
;
A
#
# COMPACT_ATOMS: atom_id res chain seq x y z
N MET A 1 15.71 -5.89 13.83
CA MET A 1 14.50 -5.14 14.20
C MET A 1 14.83 -4.46 15.51
N GLU A 2 15.31 -3.22 15.43
CA GLU A 2 15.63 -2.42 16.61
C GLU A 2 14.33 -1.78 17.09
N LEU A 3 14.04 -1.92 18.39
CA LEU A 3 12.84 -1.39 19.02
C LEU A 3 13.25 -0.18 19.85
N ARG A 4 12.86 1.02 19.41
CA ARG A 4 12.99 2.24 20.22
C ARG A 4 11.62 2.61 20.78
N LYS A 5 11.55 2.95 22.05
CA LYS A 5 10.33 3.50 22.63
C LYS A 5 10.35 5.01 22.41
N THR A 6 9.22 5.60 22.05
CA THR A 6 9.07 7.06 21.96
C THR A 6 9.23 7.67 23.37
N ALA A 7 9.69 8.91 23.45
CA ALA A 7 9.88 9.64 24.71
C ALA A 7 8.60 9.71 25.59
N ASP A 8 7.43 9.58 24.96
CA ASP A 8 6.12 9.52 25.62
C ASP A 8 5.78 8.17 26.27
N GLY A 9 6.61 7.12 26.13
CA GLY A 9 6.41 5.80 26.75
C GLY A 9 5.24 4.95 26.20
N GLU A 10 4.33 5.56 25.45
CA GLU A 10 3.07 4.95 24.97
C GLU A 10 3.19 4.26 23.60
N SER A 11 4.15 4.67 22.76
CA SER A 11 4.30 4.19 21.38
C SER A 11 5.67 3.54 21.13
N PHE A 12 5.68 2.51 20.28
CA PHE A 12 6.88 1.80 19.85
C PHE A 12 7.27 2.29 18.46
N ILE A 13 8.53 2.67 18.29
CA ILE A 13 9.19 2.96 17.01
C ILE A 13 9.93 1.70 16.60
N ILE A 14 9.56 1.14 15.46
CA ILE A 14 10.27 -0.01 14.88
C ILE A 14 11.04 0.45 13.65
N GLU A 15 12.33 0.17 13.64
CA GLU A 15 13.14 0.32 12.44
C GLU A 15 12.91 -0.91 11.56
N LEU A 16 12.34 -0.68 10.37
CA LEU A 16 12.20 -1.70 9.35
C LEU A 16 13.14 -1.36 8.21
N GLU A 17 14.05 -2.29 7.93
CA GLU A 17 14.69 -2.33 6.62
C GLU A 17 13.59 -2.57 5.58
N GLU A 18 13.48 -1.65 4.63
CA GLU A 18 12.66 -1.87 3.45
C GLU A 18 13.14 -3.18 2.81
N LYS A 19 12.24 -4.17 2.72
CA LYS A 19 12.60 -5.40 2.00
C LYS A 19 12.83 -4.97 0.55
N LYS A 20 14.10 -4.86 0.14
CA LYS A 20 14.54 -4.35 -1.16
C LYS A 20 13.66 -4.95 -2.24
N SER A 21 12.68 -4.19 -2.70
CA SER A 21 11.79 -4.68 -3.74
C SER A 21 12.68 -4.85 -4.96
N SER A 22 12.82 -6.09 -5.46
CA SER A 22 13.58 -6.35 -6.67
C SER A 22 13.20 -5.33 -7.75
N THR A 23 14.18 -4.82 -8.50
CA THR A 23 13.98 -3.82 -9.57
C THR A 23 12.88 -4.25 -10.55
N ALA A 24 12.68 -5.56 -10.73
CA ALA A 24 11.58 -6.15 -11.49
C ALA A 24 10.18 -5.84 -10.93
N ASN A 25 10.03 -5.77 -9.60
CA ASN A 25 8.77 -5.44 -8.94
C ASN A 25 8.45 -3.93 -9.03
N GLN A 26 9.48 -3.07 -9.03
CA GLN A 26 9.30 -1.64 -9.28
C GLN A 26 8.88 -1.38 -10.73
N LEU A 27 9.50 -2.08 -11.70
CA LEU A 27 9.12 -1.97 -13.10
C LEU A 27 7.68 -2.46 -13.34
N LYS A 28 7.29 -3.59 -12.74
CA LYS A 28 5.88 -4.05 -12.77
C LYS A 28 4.93 -3.00 -12.19
N ARG A 29 5.29 -2.37 -11.07
CA ARG A 29 4.50 -1.31 -10.44
C ARG A 29 4.28 -0.14 -11.39
N VAL A 30 5.33 0.29 -12.11
CA VAL A 30 5.25 1.38 -13.11
C VAL A 30 4.39 0.97 -14.31
N ILE A 31 4.55 -0.26 -14.83
CA ILE A 31 3.74 -0.77 -15.94
C ILE A 31 2.26 -0.84 -15.55
N TYR A 32 1.94 -1.38 -14.37
CA TYR A 32 0.56 -1.41 -13.87
C TYR A 32 -0.01 0.00 -13.67
N PHE A 33 0.81 0.95 -13.22
CA PHE A 33 0.39 2.34 -13.07
C PHE A 33 0.09 3.00 -14.43
N LEU A 34 0.92 2.74 -15.45
CA LEU A 34 0.70 3.21 -16.82
C LEU A 34 -0.56 2.61 -17.44
N ILE A 35 -0.73 1.28 -17.35
CA ILE A 35 -1.93 0.60 -17.87
C ILE A 35 -3.19 1.07 -17.14
N GLY A 36 -3.13 1.20 -15.81
CA GLY A 36 -4.23 1.71 -15.00
C GLY A 36 -4.62 3.15 -15.38
N SER A 37 -3.63 4.04 -15.54
CA SER A 37 -3.84 5.43 -15.96
C SER A 37 -4.46 5.53 -17.36
N PHE A 38 -3.91 4.80 -18.33
CA PHE A 38 -4.47 4.74 -19.69
C PHE A 38 -5.90 4.18 -19.71
N GLY A 39 -6.14 3.10 -18.96
CA GLY A 39 -7.49 2.53 -18.82
C GLY A 39 -8.49 3.48 -18.18
N LEU A 40 -8.04 4.31 -17.23
CA LEU A 40 -8.89 5.32 -16.59
C LEU A 40 -9.22 6.45 -17.56
N LEU A 41 -8.26 6.94 -18.34
CA LEU A 41 -8.49 7.94 -19.39
C LEU A 41 -9.50 7.44 -20.44
N ILE A 42 -9.32 6.20 -20.91
CA ILE A 42 -10.24 5.56 -21.86
C ILE A 42 -11.64 5.43 -21.24
N SER A 43 -11.72 4.99 -19.98
CA SER A 43 -12.99 4.89 -19.26
C SER A 43 -13.74 6.22 -19.17
N VAL A 44 -13.06 7.32 -18.85
CA VAL A 44 -13.67 8.66 -18.79
C VAL A 44 -14.26 9.06 -20.15
N VAL A 45 -13.56 8.76 -21.24
CA VAL A 45 -14.07 9.00 -22.61
C VAL A 45 -15.28 8.12 -22.92
N LEU A 46 -15.26 6.85 -22.50
CA LEU A 46 -16.41 5.94 -22.71
C LEU A 46 -17.63 6.38 -21.90
N CYS A 47 -17.47 6.89 -20.68
CA CYS A 47 -18.56 7.38 -19.85
C CYS A 47 -19.34 8.57 -20.44
N PHE A 48 -18.76 9.31 -21.40
CA PHE A 48 -19.49 10.34 -22.15
C PHE A 48 -20.55 9.77 -23.10
N THR A 49 -20.50 8.47 -23.40
CA THR A 49 -21.51 7.78 -24.22
C THR A 49 -22.45 6.96 -23.32
N ILE A 50 -23.76 7.01 -23.58
CA ILE A 50 -24.79 6.29 -22.80
C ILE A 50 -24.50 4.78 -22.73
N ILE A 51 -23.98 4.21 -23.83
CA ILE A 51 -23.61 2.78 -23.92
C ILE A 51 -22.29 2.50 -23.17
N GLY A 52 -21.41 3.49 -23.07
CA GLY A 52 -20.08 3.34 -22.47
C GLY A 52 -20.04 3.42 -20.96
N ILE A 53 -21.15 3.74 -20.27
CA ILE A 53 -21.24 3.77 -18.80
C ILE A 53 -20.94 2.40 -18.20
N LEU A 54 -21.53 1.32 -18.76
CA LEU A 54 -21.36 -0.04 -18.24
C LEU A 54 -19.91 -0.54 -18.36
N PRO A 55 -19.25 -0.47 -19.55
CA PRO A 55 -17.83 -0.81 -19.65
C PRO A 55 -16.91 0.18 -18.94
N GLY A 56 -17.29 1.46 -18.87
CA GLY A 56 -16.54 2.50 -18.15
C GLY A 56 -16.44 2.20 -16.65
N LEU A 57 -17.55 1.84 -16.01
CA LEU A 57 -17.59 1.37 -14.62
C LEU A 57 -16.72 0.14 -14.40
N GLY A 58 -16.80 -0.84 -15.30
CA GLY A 58 -15.94 -2.03 -15.24
C GLY A 58 -14.45 -1.68 -15.29
N LEU A 59 -14.04 -0.80 -16.20
CA LEU A 59 -12.64 -0.35 -16.32
C LEU A 59 -12.16 0.45 -15.10
N THR A 60 -12.99 1.34 -14.55
CA THR A 60 -12.61 2.09 -13.34
C THR A 60 -12.35 1.16 -12.15
N PHE A 61 -13.20 0.16 -11.95
CA PHE A 61 -13.03 -0.82 -10.89
C PHE A 61 -11.76 -1.66 -11.07
N PHE A 62 -11.50 -2.13 -12.29
CA PHE A 62 -10.27 -2.87 -12.60
C PHE A 62 -9.01 -2.01 -12.41
N SER A 63 -9.03 -0.76 -12.87
CA SER A 63 -7.90 0.16 -12.70
C SER A 63 -7.61 0.43 -11.23
N ALA A 64 -8.65 0.66 -10.41
CA ALA A 64 -8.52 0.82 -8.97
C ALA A 64 -7.92 -0.42 -8.29
N LEU A 65 -8.32 -1.64 -8.70
CA LEU A 65 -7.72 -2.89 -8.21
C LEU A 65 -6.24 -3.02 -8.54
N PHE A 66 -5.85 -2.67 -9.77
CA PHE A 66 -4.45 -2.69 -10.19
C PHE A 66 -3.60 -1.67 -9.42
N ILE A 67 -4.11 -0.45 -9.25
CA ILE A 67 -3.45 0.57 -8.43
C ILE A 67 -3.32 0.09 -6.99
N TYR A 68 -4.38 -0.49 -6.41
CA TYR A 68 -4.37 -1.01 -5.05
C TYR A 68 -3.35 -2.13 -4.85
N SER A 69 -3.19 -3.00 -5.84
CA SER A 69 -2.20 -4.09 -5.84
C SER A 69 -0.77 -3.55 -6.01
N ALA A 70 -0.62 -2.40 -6.67
CA ALA A 70 0.65 -1.70 -6.82
C ALA A 70 1.12 -1.02 -5.52
N LEU A 71 0.25 -0.74 -4.53
CA LEU A 71 0.68 -0.31 -3.19
C LEU A 71 1.39 -1.49 -2.51
N GLY A 72 2.70 -1.62 -2.72
CA GLY A 72 3.51 -2.67 -2.11
C GLY A 72 3.26 -2.73 -0.60
N LYS A 73 2.80 -3.90 -0.13
CA LYS A 73 2.55 -4.15 1.29
C LYS A 73 3.63 -5.09 1.80
N GLN A 74 4.28 -4.70 2.89
CA GLN A 74 5.22 -5.55 3.60
C GLN A 74 4.51 -6.18 4.80
N LEU A 75 4.66 -7.50 4.97
CA LEU A 75 4.19 -8.16 6.19
C LEU A 75 5.13 -7.81 7.34
N VAL A 76 4.62 -7.04 8.29
CA VAL A 76 5.36 -6.61 9.48
C VAL A 76 4.80 -7.35 10.69
N LYS A 77 5.69 -7.84 11.56
CA LYS A 77 5.31 -8.39 12.87
C LYS A 77 5.11 -7.24 13.85
N CYS A 78 3.95 -7.19 14.51
CA CYS A 78 3.71 -6.25 15.60
C CYS A 78 4.63 -6.57 16.79
N PRO A 79 5.35 -5.60 17.36
CA PRO A 79 6.24 -5.84 18.50
C PRO A 79 5.49 -6.20 19.80
N ASN A 80 4.23 -5.76 19.94
CA ASN A 80 3.47 -5.95 21.17
C ASN A 80 2.70 -7.29 21.24
N CYS A 81 2.28 -7.84 20.10
CA CYS A 81 1.50 -9.09 20.08
C CYS A 81 2.00 -10.14 19.09
N ASN A 82 3.16 -9.90 18.46
CA ASN A 82 3.78 -10.78 17.44
C ASN A 82 2.90 -11.12 16.22
N LYS A 83 1.72 -10.50 16.07
CA LYS A 83 0.83 -10.73 14.93
C LYS A 83 1.45 -10.09 13.68
N LYS A 84 1.51 -10.88 12.59
CA LYS A 84 1.88 -10.40 11.26
C LYS A 84 0.71 -9.63 10.66
N GLN A 85 0.96 -8.44 10.12
CA GLN A 85 -0.04 -7.67 9.37
C GLN A 85 0.60 -6.96 8.17
N PRO A 86 -0.16 -6.77 7.08
CA PRO A 86 0.33 -6.03 5.94
C PRO A 86 0.37 -4.52 6.26
N VAL A 87 1.54 -3.92 6.10
CA VAL A 87 1.78 -2.48 6.24
C VAL A 87 2.22 -1.95 4.89
N VAL A 88 1.64 -0.83 4.45
CA VAL A 88 1.98 -0.20 3.18
C VAL A 88 3.41 0.37 3.27
N HIS A 89 4.25 0.16 2.26
CA HIS A 89 5.57 0.80 2.19
C HIS A 89 5.44 2.32 2.33
N LYS A 90 6.33 2.95 3.12
CA LYS A 90 6.31 4.38 3.48
C LYS A 90 5.20 4.84 4.44
N ALA A 91 4.43 3.93 5.03
CA ALA A 91 3.51 4.33 6.09
C ALA A 91 4.29 4.76 7.34
N GLU A 92 4.02 5.95 7.88
CA GLU A 92 4.67 6.49 9.09
C GLU A 92 4.38 5.66 10.36
N GLY A 93 3.32 4.85 10.31
CA GLY A 93 2.98 3.93 11.36
C GLY A 93 1.77 3.08 11.00
N PHE A 94 1.47 2.10 11.85
CA PHE A 94 0.26 1.30 11.75
C PHE A 94 -0.32 1.03 13.14
N VAL A 95 -1.64 0.84 13.20
CA VAL A 95 -2.33 0.37 14.40
C VAL A 95 -2.52 -1.13 14.27
N CYS A 96 -2.08 -1.90 15.26
CA CYS A 96 -2.26 -3.34 15.21
C CYS A 96 -3.71 -3.75 15.46
N ARG A 97 -4.33 -4.46 14.52
CA ARG A 97 -5.73 -4.94 14.68
C ARG A 97 -5.98 -5.90 15.86
N ARG A 98 -4.94 -6.47 16.48
CA ARG A 98 -5.09 -7.40 17.62
C ARG A 98 -4.93 -6.72 18.97
N CYS A 99 -3.88 -5.92 19.14
CA CYS A 99 -3.60 -5.26 20.42
C CYS A 99 -3.99 -3.79 20.45
N ASN A 100 -4.53 -3.26 19.33
CA ASN A 100 -4.95 -1.87 19.13
C ASN A 100 -3.90 -0.80 19.49
N LYS A 101 -2.64 -1.20 19.63
CA LYS A 101 -1.53 -0.29 19.90
C LYS A 101 -0.99 0.28 18.60
N ARG A 102 -0.72 1.59 18.62
CA ARG A 102 -0.06 2.30 17.52
C ARG A 102 1.43 1.99 17.57
N THR A 103 1.99 1.63 16.42
CA THR A 103 3.42 1.40 16.22
C THR A 103 3.88 2.35 15.12
N LEU A 104 4.86 3.19 15.41
CA LEU A 104 5.51 4.06 14.45
C LEU A 104 6.55 3.24 13.69
N VAL A 105 6.63 3.46 12.38
CA VAL A 105 7.54 2.73 11.51
C VAL A 105 8.51 3.73 10.90
N GLU A 106 9.78 3.58 11.25
CA GLU A 106 10.87 4.28 10.58
C GLU A 106 11.43 3.37 9.50
N TRP A 107 11.29 3.80 8.25
CA TRP A 107 11.80 3.08 7.10
C TRP A 107 13.27 3.47 6.89
N LYS A 108 14.19 2.54 7.15
CA LYS A 108 15.58 2.69 6.73
C LYS A 108 15.69 2.39 5.23
N LYS A 109 16.30 3.32 4.50
CA LYS A 109 16.56 3.27 3.05
C LYS A 109 17.64 2.28 2.69
#